data_AF-A0A2V1CNL1-F1
#
_entry.id   AF-A0A2V1CNL1-F1
#
_cell.length_a   1.000
_cell.length_b   1.000
_cell.length_c   1.000
_cell.angle_alpha   90.00
_cell.angle_beta   90.00
_cell.angle_gamma   90.00
#
_symmetry.space_group_name_H-M   'P 1'
#
loop_
_entity.id
_entity.type
_entity.pdbx_description
1 polymer ?
#
loop_
_entity_poly.entity_id
_entity_poly.type
_entity_poly.pdbx_seq_one_letter_code
_entity_poly.pdbx_strand_id
1 'polypeptide(L)'
;MDDQARYRDAFDLAEAEEVVARVKFNQGVIEKLQVALKHNPEVNLLSVIPSDYKDRLHGLTTTTAPPKLKSYPKPPGRRPDFCVDLVARASTATIVHTLSDATTLFLAKYLEPDGPFQDPTQCLVMVLKRMISDSGKLWEAQTRGVVLKCGDNLVAKIIRGNSDYTEYTSLQYLAEHAPDIPAPKPHGLIRFGSVRVMFMTYIPSITLEQAWGTLTHDNKVSIQQQLDGIFCKLRKLKNDGQRLGGVGGEGVKEGHLSPHHSAEIITTPAQFEDFRFSADHRASTSWITFLRSFLPPSTEDCVFTHGDVRPANIMVKTDDENNYIVSGIIDWEDSGFYPDYFESTRLLFTFYMLSDTDWYAYLPACISPARHPVRWLVSRLWEHTISWS
;
A
#
# COMPACT_ATOMS: atom_id res chain seq x y z
N MET A 1 -34.57 1.15 -39.11
CA MET A 1 -33.57 1.54 -38.09
C MET A 1 -34.03 1.23 -36.66
N ASP A 2 -35.32 1.05 -36.37
CA ASP A 2 -35.82 0.82 -35.00
C ASP A 2 -35.74 -0.67 -34.54
N ASP A 3 -35.86 -1.65 -35.44
CA ASP A 3 -35.85 -3.08 -35.05
C ASP A 3 -34.46 -3.65 -34.71
N GLN A 4 -33.38 -3.11 -35.29
CA GLN A 4 -32.01 -3.56 -34.98
C GLN A 4 -31.50 -3.07 -33.62
N ALA A 5 -32.02 -1.94 -33.13
CA ALA A 5 -31.71 -1.43 -31.80
C ALA A 5 -32.42 -2.27 -30.72
N ARG A 6 -33.71 -2.58 -30.92
CA ARG A 6 -34.49 -3.43 -30.00
C ARG A 6 -33.93 -4.86 -29.87
N TYR A 7 -33.45 -5.44 -30.96
CA TYR A 7 -32.81 -6.77 -30.92
C TYR A 7 -31.47 -6.77 -30.17
N ARG A 8 -30.73 -5.66 -30.22
CA ARG A 8 -29.43 -5.53 -29.56
C ARG A 8 -29.61 -5.33 -28.05
N ASP A 9 -30.57 -4.49 -27.66
CA ASP A 9 -30.92 -4.28 -26.25
C ASP A 9 -31.47 -5.55 -25.58
N ALA A 10 -32.30 -6.33 -26.29
CA ALA A 10 -32.83 -7.60 -25.76
C ALA A 10 -31.75 -8.69 -25.62
N PHE A 11 -30.76 -8.69 -26.51
CA PHE A 11 -29.62 -9.61 -26.45
C PHE A 11 -28.69 -9.26 -25.28
N ASP A 12 -28.39 -7.97 -25.11
CA ASP A 12 -27.53 -7.47 -24.03
C ASP A 12 -28.18 -7.67 -22.64
N LEU A 13 -29.51 -7.54 -22.53
CA LEU A 13 -30.29 -7.86 -21.32
C LEU A 13 -30.24 -9.37 -20.97
N ALA A 14 -30.39 -10.24 -21.96
CA ALA A 14 -30.34 -11.69 -21.75
C ALA A 14 -28.93 -12.17 -21.34
N GLU A 15 -27.88 -11.59 -21.94
CA GLU A 15 -26.49 -11.89 -21.57
C GLU A 15 -26.17 -11.40 -20.15
N ALA A 16 -26.69 -10.22 -19.76
CA ALA A 16 -26.56 -9.71 -18.40
C ALA A 16 -27.30 -10.58 -17.37
N GLU A 17 -28.50 -11.06 -17.67
CA GLU A 17 -29.27 -11.97 -16.80
C GLU A 17 -28.56 -13.32 -16.63
N GLU A 18 -27.94 -13.86 -17.69
CA GLU A 18 -27.17 -15.10 -17.67
C GLU A 18 -25.90 -14.97 -16.81
N VAL A 19 -25.18 -13.85 -16.91
CA VAL A 19 -24.03 -13.54 -16.04
C VAL A 19 -24.47 -13.46 -14.58
N VAL A 20 -25.58 -12.76 -14.29
CA VAL A 20 -26.11 -12.64 -12.93
C VAL A 20 -26.53 -14.00 -12.36
N ALA A 21 -27.14 -14.87 -13.16
CA ALA A 21 -27.53 -16.22 -12.74
C ALA A 21 -26.31 -17.10 -12.38
N ARG A 22 -25.23 -17.03 -13.17
CA ARG A 22 -23.97 -17.74 -12.88
C ARG A 22 -23.30 -17.24 -11.62
N VAL A 23 -23.26 -15.92 -11.43
CA VAL A 23 -22.70 -15.31 -10.22
C VAL A 23 -23.48 -15.77 -9.00
N LYS A 24 -24.81 -15.73 -9.03
CA LYS A 24 -25.66 -16.23 -7.93
C LYS A 24 -25.46 -17.71 -7.64
N PHE A 25 -25.34 -18.54 -8.68
CA PHE A 25 -25.09 -19.97 -8.51
C PHE A 25 -23.73 -20.26 -7.85
N ASN A 26 -22.66 -19.62 -8.33
CA ASN A 26 -21.33 -19.78 -7.76
C ASN A 26 -21.25 -19.25 -6.33
N GLN A 27 -21.91 -18.13 -6.05
CA GLN A 27 -21.99 -17.56 -4.71
C GLN A 27 -22.64 -18.53 -3.72
N GLY A 28 -23.76 -19.16 -4.10
CA GLY A 28 -24.42 -20.15 -3.24
C GLY A 28 -23.59 -21.42 -3.00
N VAL A 29 -22.69 -21.79 -3.92
CA VAL A 29 -21.74 -22.91 -3.71
C VAL A 29 -20.63 -22.50 -2.75
N ILE A 30 -20.10 -21.26 -2.87
CA ILE A 30 -19.11 -20.71 -1.95
C ILE A 30 -19.65 -20.64 -0.52
N GLU A 31 -20.88 -20.14 -0.35
CA GLU A 31 -21.53 -20.07 0.96
C GLU A 31 -21.65 -21.46 1.61
N LYS A 32 -22.02 -22.49 0.84
CA LYS A 32 -22.07 -23.88 1.33
C LYS A 32 -20.71 -24.41 1.75
N LEU A 33 -19.66 -24.09 1.00
CA LEU A 33 -18.29 -24.46 1.35
C LEU A 33 -17.84 -23.76 2.64
N GLN A 34 -18.14 -22.48 2.78
CA GLN A 34 -17.83 -21.72 4.00
C GLN A 34 -18.58 -22.27 5.22
N VAL A 35 -19.85 -22.62 5.06
CA VAL A 35 -20.65 -23.28 6.12
C VAL A 35 -20.05 -24.63 6.49
N ALA A 36 -19.69 -25.46 5.51
CA ALA A 36 -19.09 -26.77 5.78
C ALA A 36 -17.74 -26.66 6.51
N LEU A 37 -16.89 -25.71 6.10
CA LEU A 37 -15.59 -25.47 6.72
C LEU A 37 -15.73 -24.93 8.16
N LYS A 38 -16.72 -24.08 8.42
CA LYS A 38 -17.04 -23.59 9.78
C LYS A 38 -17.51 -24.70 10.71
N HIS A 39 -18.23 -25.70 10.21
CA HIS A 39 -18.72 -26.82 11.01
C HIS A 39 -17.67 -27.92 11.20
N ASN A 40 -16.84 -28.17 10.18
CA ASN A 40 -15.73 -29.12 10.24
C ASN A 40 -14.52 -28.57 9.46
N PRO A 41 -13.48 -28.08 10.16
CA PRO A 41 -12.28 -27.53 9.52
C PRO A 41 -11.51 -28.53 8.64
N GLU A 42 -11.69 -29.85 8.86
CA GLU A 42 -11.05 -30.91 8.07
C GLU A 42 -11.96 -31.48 6.98
N VAL A 43 -13.09 -30.82 6.67
CA VAL A 43 -14.03 -31.31 5.67
C VAL A 43 -13.36 -31.44 4.29
N ASN A 44 -13.55 -32.59 3.64
CA ASN A 44 -13.16 -32.74 2.25
C ASN A 44 -14.04 -31.84 1.36
N LEU A 45 -13.47 -30.74 0.88
CA LEU A 45 -14.22 -29.77 0.07
C LEU A 45 -14.79 -30.38 -1.21
N LEU A 46 -14.14 -31.40 -1.78
CA LEU A 46 -14.62 -32.10 -2.97
C LEU A 46 -15.94 -32.85 -2.73
N SER A 47 -16.24 -33.24 -1.48
CA SER A 47 -17.52 -33.85 -1.14
C SER A 47 -18.64 -32.83 -0.89
N VAL A 48 -18.30 -31.55 -0.76
CA VAL A 48 -19.27 -30.46 -0.54
C VAL A 48 -19.71 -29.84 -1.87
N ILE A 49 -18.82 -29.80 -2.86
CA ILE A 49 -19.15 -29.37 -4.21
C ILE A 49 -20.07 -30.45 -4.85
N PRO A 50 -21.26 -30.08 -5.35
CA PRO A 50 -22.14 -31.04 -6.02
C PRO A 50 -21.44 -31.71 -7.20
N SER A 51 -21.59 -33.02 -7.37
CA SER A 51 -20.98 -33.77 -8.48
C SER A 51 -21.47 -33.30 -9.85
N ASP A 52 -22.67 -32.74 -9.90
CA ASP A 52 -23.32 -32.15 -11.09
C ASP A 52 -23.06 -30.65 -11.22
N TYR A 53 -22.18 -30.06 -10.40
CA TYR A 53 -21.90 -28.62 -10.39
C TYR A 53 -21.56 -28.09 -11.79
N LYS A 54 -20.72 -28.83 -12.53
CA LYS A 54 -20.32 -28.46 -13.89
C LYS A 54 -21.52 -28.45 -14.85
N ASP A 55 -22.39 -29.44 -14.74
CA ASP A 55 -23.56 -29.58 -15.59
C ASP A 55 -24.62 -28.53 -15.26
N ARG A 56 -24.78 -28.18 -13.98
CA ARG A 56 -25.68 -27.10 -13.53
C ARG A 56 -25.17 -25.74 -13.97
N LEU A 57 -23.86 -25.49 -13.85
CA LEU A 57 -23.24 -24.26 -14.34
C LEU A 57 -23.34 -24.14 -15.86
N HIS A 58 -23.25 -25.27 -16.58
CA HIS A 58 -23.39 -25.31 -18.03
C HIS A 58 -24.85 -25.20 -18.48
N GLY A 59 -25.80 -25.78 -17.74
CA GLY A 59 -27.24 -25.71 -18.00
C GLY A 59 -27.84 -24.31 -17.82
N LEU A 60 -27.11 -23.39 -17.19
CA LEU A 60 -27.43 -21.97 -17.16
C LEU A 60 -27.09 -21.25 -18.48
N THR A 61 -26.56 -21.95 -19.49
CA THR A 61 -26.30 -21.40 -20.84
C THR A 61 -27.42 -21.81 -21.80
N THR A 62 -28.07 -20.84 -22.44
CA THR A 62 -29.00 -21.13 -23.55
C THR A 62 -28.19 -21.31 -24.83
N THR A 63 -28.19 -22.54 -25.35
CA THR A 63 -27.43 -23.03 -26.51
C THR A 63 -27.40 -22.12 -27.73
N THR A 64 -26.21 -21.74 -28.21
CA THR A 64 -25.73 -21.92 -29.59
C THR A 64 -24.19 -21.87 -29.61
N ALA A 65 -23.55 -23.03 -29.47
CA ALA A 65 -22.10 -23.24 -29.41
C ALA A 65 -21.40 -22.41 -28.30
N PRO A 66 -20.43 -22.97 -27.55
CA PRO A 66 -19.59 -22.11 -26.74
C PRO A 66 -18.98 -21.09 -27.71
N PRO A 67 -19.11 -19.75 -27.53
CA PRO A 67 -18.13 -18.86 -28.12
C PRO A 67 -16.83 -19.48 -27.69
N LYS A 68 -15.97 -19.88 -28.66
CA LYS A 68 -14.66 -20.48 -28.37
C LYS A 68 -14.18 -19.72 -27.16
N LEU A 69 -14.14 -20.37 -25.97
CA LEU A 69 -13.62 -19.70 -24.79
C LEU A 69 -12.31 -19.17 -25.35
N LYS A 70 -12.15 -17.85 -25.46
CA LYS A 70 -10.83 -17.28 -25.66
C LYS A 70 -10.09 -17.95 -24.54
N SER A 71 -9.26 -18.93 -24.88
CA SER A 71 -8.66 -19.82 -23.91
C SER A 71 -8.17 -18.85 -22.86
N TYR A 72 -8.74 -18.90 -21.65
CA TYR A 72 -8.16 -18.12 -20.56
C TYR A 72 -6.70 -18.46 -20.68
N PRO A 73 -5.83 -17.47 -20.98
CA PRO A 73 -4.46 -17.78 -21.33
C PRO A 73 -4.00 -18.70 -20.22
N LYS A 74 -3.54 -19.92 -20.59
CA LYS A 74 -2.93 -20.87 -19.65
C LYS A 74 -2.18 -19.99 -18.64
N PRO A 75 -2.42 -20.15 -17.31
CA PRO A 75 -1.79 -19.26 -16.33
C PRO A 75 -0.35 -19.12 -16.77
N PRO A 76 0.12 -17.91 -17.14
CA PRO A 76 1.34 -17.78 -17.90
C PRO A 76 2.39 -18.53 -17.11
N GLY A 77 3.02 -19.53 -17.75
CA GLY A 77 4.10 -20.26 -17.12
C GLY A 77 5.03 -19.24 -16.49
N ARG A 78 5.31 -19.37 -15.19
CA ARG A 78 6.07 -18.43 -14.35
C ARG A 78 5.91 -16.96 -14.80
N ARG A 79 4.96 -16.22 -14.20
CA ARG A 79 4.78 -14.77 -14.46
C ARG A 79 6.16 -14.10 -14.62
N PRO A 80 6.40 -13.34 -15.71
CA PRO A 80 7.69 -12.74 -15.95
C PRO A 80 8.13 -11.92 -14.73
N ASP A 81 9.42 -11.95 -14.46
CA ASP A 81 10.07 -11.09 -13.47
C ASP A 81 9.61 -9.62 -13.63
N PHE A 82 9.33 -8.92 -12.52
CA PHE A 82 8.76 -7.56 -12.57
C PHE A 82 9.63 -6.62 -13.40
N CYS A 83 10.96 -6.68 -13.22
CA CYS A 83 11.91 -5.85 -13.93
C CYS A 83 11.93 -6.19 -15.43
N VAL A 84 11.91 -7.49 -15.76
CA VAL A 84 11.90 -7.94 -17.17
C VAL A 84 10.65 -7.46 -17.90
N ASP A 85 9.47 -7.61 -17.29
CA ASP A 85 8.21 -7.12 -17.86
C ASP A 85 8.21 -5.59 -18.02
N LEU A 86 8.70 -4.88 -17.00
CA LEU A 86 8.79 -3.42 -17.02
C LEU A 86 9.73 -2.92 -18.14
N VAL A 87 10.93 -3.48 -18.24
CA VAL A 87 11.93 -3.12 -19.26
C VAL A 87 11.39 -3.38 -20.67
N ALA A 88 10.65 -4.48 -20.87
CA ALA A 88 10.05 -4.80 -22.15
C ALA A 88 8.95 -3.80 -22.57
N ARG A 89 8.12 -3.33 -21.62
CA ARG A 89 6.94 -2.51 -21.92
C ARG A 89 7.15 -1.00 -21.85
N ALA A 90 8.05 -0.52 -20.99
CA ALA A 90 8.23 0.91 -20.78
C ALA A 90 8.81 1.57 -22.04
N SER A 91 8.16 2.63 -22.52
CA SER A 91 8.56 3.38 -23.73
C SER A 91 8.69 4.89 -23.49
N THR A 92 8.31 5.37 -22.31
CA THR A 92 8.33 6.80 -21.96
C THR A 92 9.05 7.01 -20.64
N ALA A 93 9.78 8.12 -20.53
CA ALA A 93 10.40 8.56 -19.29
C ALA A 93 10.24 10.08 -19.15
N THR A 94 9.87 10.57 -17.98
CA THR A 94 9.76 12.01 -17.70
C THR A 94 10.19 12.30 -16.28
N ILE A 95 11.16 13.19 -16.12
CA ILE A 95 11.60 13.66 -14.81
C ILE A 95 10.46 14.51 -14.22
N VAL A 96 9.90 14.06 -13.11
CA VAL A 96 8.82 14.75 -12.38
C VAL A 96 9.42 15.71 -11.35
N HIS A 97 10.44 15.23 -10.64
CA HIS A 97 11.22 16.03 -9.70
C HIS A 97 12.70 15.89 -10.00
N THR A 98 13.42 17.00 -9.89
CA THR A 98 14.83 17.15 -10.26
C THR A 98 15.69 16.04 -9.65
N LEU A 99 16.57 15.48 -10.47
CA LEU A 99 17.52 14.47 -10.03
C LEU A 99 18.70 15.15 -9.32
N SER A 100 19.09 14.61 -8.18
CA SER A 100 20.30 15.04 -7.48
C SER A 100 21.56 14.74 -8.30
N ASP A 101 22.69 15.39 -7.96
CA ASP A 101 23.99 15.09 -8.56
C ASP A 101 24.37 13.61 -8.39
N ALA A 102 24.09 13.03 -7.22
CA ALA A 102 24.35 11.62 -6.95
C ALA A 102 23.57 10.69 -7.90
N THR A 103 22.28 10.97 -8.13
CA THR A 103 21.46 10.20 -9.08
C THR A 103 21.92 10.41 -10.52
N THR A 104 22.23 11.65 -10.90
CA THR A 104 22.70 11.97 -12.25
C THR A 104 24.02 11.26 -12.56
N LEU A 105 24.98 11.30 -11.62
CA LEU A 105 26.26 10.60 -11.73
C LEU A 105 26.07 9.07 -11.75
N PHE A 106 25.14 8.53 -10.97
CA PHE A 106 24.83 7.10 -10.99
C PHE A 106 24.25 6.67 -12.35
N LEU A 107 23.27 7.41 -12.88
CA LEU A 107 22.63 7.11 -14.16
C LEU A 107 23.59 7.30 -15.35
N ALA A 108 24.55 8.22 -15.25
CA ALA A 108 25.56 8.45 -16.29
C ALA A 108 26.40 7.20 -16.59
N LYS A 109 26.54 6.25 -15.66
CA LYS A 109 27.23 4.97 -15.87
C LYS A 109 26.58 4.09 -16.93
N TYR A 110 25.30 4.33 -17.24
CA TYR A 110 24.52 3.56 -18.20
C TYR A 110 24.33 4.27 -19.55
N LEU A 111 24.95 5.45 -19.73
CA LEU A 111 25.02 6.15 -21.02
C LEU A 111 25.99 5.42 -21.96
N GLU A 112 25.67 5.36 -23.26
CA GLU A 112 26.65 4.89 -24.25
C GLU A 112 27.59 6.03 -24.64
N PRO A 113 28.90 5.79 -24.77
CA PRO A 113 29.86 6.79 -25.22
C PRO A 113 29.58 7.32 -26.65
N ASP A 114 29.09 6.46 -27.54
CA ASP A 114 29.02 6.71 -28.99
C ASP A 114 27.62 6.47 -29.60
N GLY A 115 26.56 6.53 -28.78
CA GLY A 115 25.19 6.39 -29.29
C GLY A 115 24.86 7.53 -30.28
N PRO A 116 24.08 7.28 -31.37
CA PRO A 116 23.64 8.36 -32.24
C PRO A 116 22.94 9.43 -31.39
N PHE A 117 23.00 10.71 -31.79
CA PHE A 117 22.32 11.83 -31.13
C PHE A 117 20.83 11.51 -30.94
N GLN A 118 20.51 10.85 -29.82
CA GLN A 118 19.19 10.36 -29.49
C GLN A 118 18.47 11.47 -28.73
N ASP A 119 17.19 11.62 -29.03
CA ASP A 119 16.26 12.41 -28.22
C ASP A 119 16.53 12.17 -26.72
N PRO A 120 16.75 13.22 -25.91
CA PRO A 120 17.00 13.09 -24.47
C PRO A 120 15.99 12.19 -23.74
N THR A 121 14.74 12.19 -24.19
CA THR A 121 13.68 11.34 -23.65
C THR A 121 13.97 9.85 -23.91
N GLN A 122 14.32 9.52 -25.16
CA GLN A 122 14.68 8.16 -25.55
C GLN A 122 15.97 7.69 -24.87
N CYS A 123 16.94 8.60 -24.70
CA CYS A 123 18.15 8.34 -23.94
C CYS A 123 17.84 7.94 -22.49
N LEU A 124 16.98 8.71 -21.80
CA LEU A 124 16.56 8.42 -20.43
C LEU A 124 15.83 7.08 -20.32
N VAL A 125 14.97 6.74 -21.28
CA VAL A 125 14.31 5.43 -21.34
C VAL A 125 15.34 4.30 -21.41
N MET A 126 16.34 4.40 -22.29
CA MET A 126 17.38 3.38 -22.44
C MET A 126 18.26 3.24 -21.20
N VAL A 127 18.67 4.36 -20.60
CA VAL A 127 19.44 4.41 -19.35
C VAL A 127 18.69 3.69 -18.22
N LEU A 128 17.40 4.00 -18.03
CA LEU A 128 16.60 3.34 -17.00
C LEU A 128 16.42 1.84 -17.26
N LYS A 129 16.20 1.43 -18.52
CA LYS A 129 16.12 0.00 -18.86
C LYS A 129 17.38 -0.76 -18.49
N ARG A 130 18.56 -0.21 -18.80
CA ARG A 130 19.85 -0.81 -18.47
C ARG A 130 20.05 -0.87 -16.95
N MET A 131 19.83 0.25 -16.27
CA MET A 131 19.94 0.33 -14.81
C MET A 131 19.05 -0.69 -14.09
N ILE A 132 17.79 -0.82 -14.52
CA ILE A 132 16.82 -1.77 -13.94
C ILE A 132 17.24 -3.23 -14.17
N SER A 133 17.89 -3.52 -15.30
CA SER A 133 18.34 -4.86 -15.64
C SER A 133 19.62 -5.28 -14.90
N ASP A 134 20.46 -4.31 -14.56
CA ASP A 134 21.78 -4.51 -13.94
C ASP A 134 21.75 -4.45 -12.41
N SER A 135 20.84 -3.65 -11.84
CA SER A 135 20.81 -3.41 -10.38
C SER A 135 20.28 -4.60 -9.58
N GLY A 136 20.93 -4.90 -8.46
CA GLY A 136 20.49 -5.96 -7.54
C GLY A 136 19.19 -5.61 -6.82
N LYS A 137 18.32 -6.60 -6.61
CA LYS A 137 17.04 -6.44 -5.90
C LYS A 137 17.22 -6.53 -4.39
N LEU A 138 16.70 -5.54 -3.67
CA LEU A 138 16.59 -5.56 -2.21
C LEU A 138 15.23 -6.08 -1.75
N TRP A 139 14.18 -5.80 -2.53
CA TRP A 139 12.81 -6.22 -2.26
C TRP A 139 12.00 -6.27 -3.55
N GLU A 140 11.04 -7.19 -3.63
CA GLU A 140 10.12 -7.28 -4.75
C GLU A 140 8.74 -7.79 -4.31
N ALA A 141 7.69 -7.14 -4.79
CA ALA A 141 6.34 -7.68 -4.83
C ALA A 141 5.78 -7.53 -6.24
N GLN A 142 5.53 -8.66 -6.91
CA GLN A 142 5.15 -8.70 -8.34
C GLN A 142 3.98 -7.77 -8.72
N THR A 143 3.05 -7.55 -7.79
CA THR A 143 1.87 -6.70 -7.97
C THR A 143 2.11 -5.24 -7.64
N ARG A 144 3.07 -4.90 -6.76
CA ARG A 144 3.29 -3.53 -6.26
C ARG A 144 4.51 -2.87 -6.88
N GLY A 145 5.66 -3.54 -6.87
CA GLY A 145 6.92 -2.93 -7.28
C GLY A 145 8.18 -3.68 -6.88
N VAL A 146 9.32 -3.00 -7.01
CA VAL A 146 10.64 -3.51 -6.66
C VAL A 146 11.49 -2.38 -6.06
N VAL A 147 12.41 -2.73 -5.16
CA VAL A 147 13.45 -1.82 -4.66
C VAL A 147 14.79 -2.35 -5.14
N LEU A 148 15.53 -1.51 -5.88
CA LEU A 148 16.84 -1.85 -6.44
C LEU A 148 17.95 -1.12 -5.68
N LYS A 149 19.06 -1.82 -5.44
CA LYS A 149 20.28 -1.23 -4.89
C LYS A 149 21.05 -0.53 -6.01
N CYS A 150 21.25 0.79 -5.86
CA CYS A 150 21.87 1.65 -6.87
C CYS A 150 23.22 2.20 -6.38
N GLY A 151 24.13 1.33 -5.95
CA GLY A 151 25.40 1.69 -5.32
C GLY A 151 25.33 1.70 -3.80
N ASP A 152 26.28 2.40 -3.16
CA ASP A 152 26.48 2.30 -1.71
C ASP A 152 25.55 3.19 -0.88
N ASN A 153 25.01 4.26 -1.47
CA ASN A 153 24.22 5.27 -0.76
C ASN A 153 22.87 5.58 -1.44
N LEU A 154 22.50 4.83 -2.48
CA LEU A 154 21.31 5.13 -3.29
C LEU A 154 20.50 3.86 -3.56
N VAL A 155 19.18 3.99 -3.50
CA VAL A 155 18.23 2.97 -3.96
C VAL A 155 17.25 3.59 -4.96
N ALA A 156 16.71 2.74 -5.84
CA ALA A 156 15.59 3.07 -6.69
C ALA A 156 14.36 2.24 -6.28
N LYS A 157 13.35 2.89 -5.72
CA LYS A 157 12.03 2.28 -5.44
C LYS A 157 11.14 2.48 -6.67
N ILE A 158 10.74 1.38 -7.29
CA ILE A 158 9.98 1.34 -8.54
C ILE A 158 8.59 0.79 -8.25
N ILE A 159 7.57 1.65 -8.30
CA ILE A 159 6.20 1.33 -7.88
C ILE A 159 5.23 1.54 -9.03
N ARG A 160 4.26 0.63 -9.20
CA ARG A 160 3.21 0.77 -10.21
C ARG A 160 2.32 1.99 -9.94
N GLY A 161 1.89 2.65 -11.02
CA GLY A 161 0.99 3.81 -10.97
C GLY A 161 1.73 5.15 -10.82
N ASN A 162 1.09 6.20 -11.34
CA ASN A 162 1.62 7.56 -11.45
C ASN A 162 0.69 8.63 -10.86
N SER A 163 -0.28 8.21 -10.04
CA SER A 163 -1.32 9.05 -9.44
C SER A 163 -0.99 9.56 -8.04
N ASP A 164 0.06 9.04 -7.41
CA ASP A 164 0.37 9.30 -6.01
C ASP A 164 1.89 9.43 -5.80
N TYR A 165 2.29 10.58 -5.24
CA TYR A 165 3.66 10.95 -4.95
C TYR A 165 3.92 11.22 -3.46
N THR A 166 2.98 10.82 -2.61
CA THR A 166 3.02 11.12 -1.16
C THR A 166 4.36 10.75 -0.53
N GLU A 167 4.93 9.59 -0.87
CA GLU A 167 6.22 9.19 -0.32
C GLU A 167 7.33 10.19 -0.69
N TYR A 168 7.42 10.59 -1.96
CA TYR A 168 8.45 11.52 -2.41
C TYR A 168 8.29 12.90 -1.77
N THR A 169 7.07 13.44 -1.78
CA THR A 169 6.77 14.77 -1.23
C THR A 169 6.95 14.80 0.28
N SER A 170 6.60 13.71 0.99
CA SER A 170 6.83 13.57 2.42
C SER A 170 8.32 13.51 2.77
N LEU A 171 9.12 12.76 2.01
CA LEU A 171 10.57 12.73 2.21
C LEU A 171 11.21 14.10 1.93
N GLN A 172 10.71 14.87 0.95
CA GLN A 172 11.16 16.25 0.71
C GLN A 172 10.82 17.15 1.91
N TYR A 173 9.57 17.08 2.39
CA TYR A 173 9.11 17.86 3.52
C TYR A 173 9.94 17.58 4.78
N LEU A 174 10.19 16.31 5.08
CA LEU A 174 11.03 15.91 6.22
C LEU A 174 12.48 16.36 6.07
N ALA A 175 13.06 16.26 4.88
CA ALA A 175 14.43 16.71 4.64
C ALA A 175 14.60 18.23 4.88
N GLU A 176 13.56 19.01 4.62
CA GLU A 176 13.55 20.46 4.81
C GLU A 176 13.20 20.88 6.25
N HIS A 177 12.15 20.28 6.84
CA HIS A 177 11.55 20.77 8.10
C HIS A 177 11.98 19.95 9.33
N ALA A 178 12.47 18.73 9.13
CA ALA A 178 12.84 17.81 10.21
C ALA A 178 14.04 16.92 9.84
N PRO A 179 15.20 17.49 9.48
CA PRO A 179 16.36 16.72 8.98
C PRO A 179 16.94 15.73 10.01
N ASP A 180 16.60 15.89 11.29
CA ASP A 180 17.00 14.98 12.38
C ASP A 180 16.12 13.72 12.47
N ILE A 181 15.00 13.66 11.75
CA ILE A 181 14.20 12.44 11.62
C ILE A 181 14.96 11.49 10.69
N PRO A 182 15.20 10.22 11.09
CA PRO A 182 15.98 9.28 10.31
C PRO A 182 15.16 8.71 9.14
N ALA A 183 14.83 9.55 8.15
CA ALA A 183 14.13 9.15 6.92
C ALA A 183 15.10 9.17 5.72
N PRO A 184 14.88 8.34 4.66
CA PRO A 184 15.63 8.45 3.42
C PRO A 184 15.53 9.86 2.82
N LYS A 185 16.63 10.41 2.32
CA LYS A 185 16.56 11.69 1.59
C LYS A 185 16.11 11.44 0.16
N PRO A 186 15.23 12.26 -0.42
CA PRO A 186 14.81 12.11 -1.81
C PRO A 186 15.91 12.59 -2.75
N HIS A 187 16.17 11.82 -3.81
CA HIS A 187 17.23 12.07 -4.80
C HIS A 187 16.71 12.24 -6.24
N GLY A 188 15.39 12.19 -6.43
CA GLY A 188 14.72 12.46 -7.71
C GLY A 188 13.54 11.52 -7.97
N LEU A 189 12.62 11.93 -8.85
CA LEU A 189 11.46 11.12 -9.22
C LEU A 189 11.24 11.16 -10.74
N ILE A 190 11.05 9.98 -11.33
CA ILE A 190 10.83 9.82 -12.76
C ILE A 190 9.55 9.01 -13.00
N ARG A 191 8.66 9.50 -13.86
CA ARG A 191 7.60 8.68 -14.49
C ARG A 191 8.25 7.82 -15.56
N PHE A 192 8.12 6.50 -15.48
CA PHE A 192 8.68 5.57 -16.44
C PHE A 192 7.60 4.60 -16.93
N GLY A 193 6.99 4.90 -18.09
CA GLY A 193 5.80 4.18 -18.55
C GLY A 193 4.67 4.21 -17.51
N SER A 194 4.24 3.04 -17.05
CA SER A 194 3.17 2.88 -16.05
C SER A 194 3.65 2.81 -14.60
N VAL A 195 4.95 3.04 -14.36
CA VAL A 195 5.54 3.04 -13.01
C VAL A 195 6.19 4.38 -12.72
N ARG A 196 6.44 4.63 -11.44
CA ARG A 196 7.31 5.70 -10.96
C ARG A 196 8.61 5.09 -10.43
N VAL A 197 9.73 5.74 -10.73
CA VAL A 197 11.07 5.42 -10.24
C VAL A 197 11.48 6.54 -9.29
N MET A 198 11.48 6.24 -7.99
CA MET A 198 11.89 7.16 -6.94
C MET A 198 13.30 6.81 -6.48
N PHE A 199 14.24 7.75 -6.62
CA PHE A 199 15.57 7.62 -6.07
C PHE A 199 15.61 8.22 -4.67
N MET A 200 16.19 7.50 -3.72
CA MET A 200 16.34 7.96 -2.34
C MET A 200 17.58 7.36 -1.68
N THR A 201 17.98 7.90 -0.54
CA THR A 201 19.14 7.41 0.21
C THR A 201 18.98 5.94 0.59
N TYR A 202 20.01 5.13 0.35
CA TYR A 202 20.07 3.77 0.86
C TYR A 202 20.43 3.79 2.36
N ILE A 203 19.70 3.02 3.17
CA ILE A 203 20.01 2.83 4.59
C ILE A 203 20.69 1.46 4.74
N PRO A 204 22.02 1.40 4.92
CA PRO A 204 22.80 0.15 4.94
C PRO A 204 22.67 -0.57 6.29
N SER A 205 21.50 -1.12 6.57
CA SER A 205 21.23 -1.88 7.80
C SER A 205 20.11 -2.90 7.60
N ILE A 206 19.76 -3.65 8.65
CA ILE A 206 18.68 -4.64 8.62
C ILE A 206 17.37 -4.05 9.14
N THR A 207 16.24 -4.70 8.84
CA THR A 207 14.96 -4.29 9.43
C THR A 207 14.84 -4.76 10.87
N LEU A 208 14.04 -4.06 11.67
CA LEU A 208 13.72 -4.45 13.03
C LEU A 208 12.99 -5.81 13.03
N GLU A 209 12.17 -6.08 12.01
CA GLU A 209 11.52 -7.39 11.82
C GLU A 209 12.53 -8.53 11.74
N GLN A 210 13.62 -8.35 10.98
CA GLN A 210 14.68 -9.34 10.85
C GLN A 210 15.45 -9.54 12.17
N ALA A 211 15.67 -8.46 12.91
CA ALA A 211 16.38 -8.50 14.19
C ALA A 211 15.51 -8.99 15.35
N TRP A 212 14.18 -8.87 15.26
CA TRP A 212 13.27 -8.92 16.42
C TRP A 212 13.42 -10.18 17.27
N GLY A 213 13.57 -11.34 16.62
CA GLY A 213 13.69 -12.64 17.28
C GLY A 213 15.01 -12.82 18.06
N THR A 214 16.03 -12.01 17.82
CA THR A 214 17.33 -12.09 18.51
C THR A 214 17.51 -11.02 19.59
N LEU A 215 16.57 -10.06 19.70
CA LEU A 215 16.68 -8.97 20.66
C LEU A 215 16.36 -9.44 22.09
N THR A 216 17.20 -9.04 23.04
CA THR A 216 16.89 -9.14 24.46
C THR A 216 15.79 -8.15 24.85
N HIS A 217 15.17 -8.35 26.03
CA HIS A 217 14.21 -7.39 26.58
C HIS A 217 14.79 -5.97 26.64
N ASP A 218 16.02 -5.82 27.15
CA ASP A 218 16.68 -4.52 27.27
C ASP A 218 16.94 -3.86 25.91
N ASN A 219 17.27 -4.65 24.88
CA ASN A 219 17.38 -4.11 23.52
C ASN A 219 16.03 -3.60 23.00
N LYS A 220 14.95 -4.35 23.22
CA LYS A 220 13.61 -3.95 22.80
C LYS A 220 13.14 -2.69 23.52
N VAL A 221 13.41 -2.56 24.82
CA VAL A 221 13.12 -1.35 25.61
C VAL A 221 13.94 -0.16 25.11
N SER A 222 15.24 -0.34 24.83
CA SER A 222 16.07 0.72 24.27
C SER A 222 15.55 1.21 22.91
N ILE A 223 15.20 0.29 22.00
CA ILE A 223 14.63 0.63 20.70
C ILE A 223 13.28 1.34 20.85
N GLN A 224 12.42 0.89 21.77
CA GLN A 224 11.16 1.56 22.08
C GLN A 224 11.38 3.02 22.51
N GLN A 225 12.36 3.28 23.38
CA GLN A 225 12.70 4.64 23.83
C GLN A 225 13.22 5.51 22.68
N GLN A 226 14.08 4.97 21.81
CA GLN A 226 14.58 5.67 20.62
C GLN A 226 13.43 6.04 19.69
N LEU A 227 12.54 5.08 19.39
CA LEU A 227 11.37 5.31 18.55
C LEU A 227 10.44 6.35 19.19
N ASP A 228 10.20 6.29 20.49
CA ASP A 228 9.37 7.28 21.18
C ASP A 228 9.93 8.70 21.05
N GLY A 229 11.26 8.85 21.19
CA GLY A 229 11.94 10.10 20.94
C GLY A 229 11.79 10.59 19.50
N ILE A 230 11.91 9.70 18.50
CA ILE A 230 11.74 10.02 17.08
C ILE A 230 10.30 10.47 16.79
N PHE A 231 9.30 9.69 17.20
CA PHE A 231 7.90 10.01 16.95
C PHE A 231 7.42 11.23 17.75
N CYS A 232 7.94 11.46 18.96
CA CYS A 232 7.70 12.71 19.68
C CYS A 232 8.22 13.93 18.90
N LYS A 233 9.40 13.83 18.27
CA LYS A 233 9.93 14.90 17.40
C LYS A 233 9.07 15.06 16.14
N LEU A 234 8.71 13.96 15.48
CA LEU A 234 7.88 13.97 14.28
C LEU A 234 6.54 14.69 14.54
N ARG A 235 5.90 14.39 15.67
CA ARG A 235 4.61 14.94 16.05
C ARG A 235 4.64 16.42 16.48
N LYS A 236 5.83 17.02 16.60
CA LYS A 236 5.98 18.48 16.78
C LYS A 236 5.76 19.23 15.47
N LEU A 237 5.85 18.56 14.32
CA LEU A 237 5.46 19.14 13.04
C LEU A 237 3.94 19.33 13.06
N LYS A 238 3.53 20.60 13.06
CA LYS A 238 2.13 21.00 13.11
C LYS A 238 1.65 21.41 11.73
N ASN A 239 0.38 21.15 11.51
CA ASN A 239 -0.32 21.57 10.32
C ASN A 239 -0.83 23.00 10.52
N ASP A 240 -0.24 23.99 9.84
CA ASP A 240 -0.61 25.42 9.95
C ASP A 240 -1.92 25.74 9.20
N GLY A 241 -2.98 24.96 9.45
CA GLY A 241 -4.28 25.09 8.77
C GLY A 241 -4.31 24.56 7.34
N GLN A 242 -3.34 23.73 6.94
CA GLN A 242 -3.29 23.09 5.63
C GLN A 242 -4.19 21.84 5.58
N ARG A 243 -4.30 21.25 4.39
CA ARG A 243 -5.11 20.06 4.14
C ARG A 243 -4.55 18.85 4.90
N LEU A 244 -5.44 17.98 5.37
CA LEU A 244 -5.04 16.67 5.91
C LEU A 244 -4.62 15.74 4.78
N GLY A 245 -3.79 14.77 5.12
CA GLY A 245 -3.19 13.82 4.19
C GLY A 245 -1.80 14.22 3.72
N GLY A 246 -1.44 13.77 2.52
CA GLY A 246 -0.12 14.02 1.93
C GLY A 246 0.17 15.52 1.75
N VAL A 247 1.43 15.90 1.99
CA VAL A 247 1.89 17.30 1.98
C VAL A 247 1.94 17.93 0.58
N GLY A 248 1.93 17.12 -0.48
CA GLY A 248 1.78 17.57 -1.86
C GLY A 248 0.32 17.78 -2.29
N GLY A 249 -0.64 17.65 -1.38
CA GLY A 249 -2.06 17.74 -1.67
C GLY A 249 -2.67 16.45 -2.21
N GLU A 250 -2.02 15.30 -1.96
CA GLU A 250 -2.48 13.96 -2.37
C GLU A 250 -3.74 13.48 -1.64
N GLY A 251 -4.21 14.27 -0.67
CA GLY A 251 -5.41 13.99 0.11
C GLY A 251 -5.19 12.94 1.19
N VAL A 252 -6.26 12.69 1.95
CA VAL A 252 -6.27 11.70 3.03
C VAL A 252 -6.27 10.30 2.45
N LYS A 253 -5.40 9.44 2.98
CA LYS A 253 -5.39 8.02 2.60
C LYS A 253 -6.21 7.17 3.55
N GLU A 254 -7.07 6.34 2.98
CA GLU A 254 -7.82 5.33 3.73
C GLU A 254 -7.84 4.03 2.92
N GLY A 255 -7.10 3.02 3.40
CA GLY A 255 -6.86 1.76 2.66
C GLY A 255 -8.12 0.98 2.29
N HIS A 256 -9.25 1.25 2.96
CA HIS A 256 -10.54 0.63 2.67
C HIS A 256 -11.40 1.37 1.65
N LEU A 257 -11.03 2.62 1.32
CA LEU A 257 -11.76 3.42 0.36
C LEU A 257 -11.30 3.15 -1.06
N SER A 258 -12.23 3.11 -2.00
CA SER A 258 -11.94 3.15 -3.44
C SER A 258 -12.59 4.42 -4.00
N PRO A 259 -11.80 5.42 -4.45
CA PRO A 259 -10.34 5.46 -4.47
C PRO A 259 -9.72 5.54 -3.06
N HIS A 260 -8.49 5.05 -2.90
CA HIS A 260 -7.74 5.05 -1.62
C HIS A 260 -7.38 6.44 -1.07
N HIS A 261 -7.85 7.49 -1.74
CA HIS A 261 -7.57 8.89 -1.42
C HIS A 261 -8.87 9.70 -1.41
N SER A 262 -8.96 10.68 -0.52
CA SER A 262 -10.09 11.62 -0.53
C SER A 262 -10.12 12.45 -1.81
N ALA A 263 -11.24 12.39 -2.54
CA ALA A 263 -11.49 13.32 -3.64
C ALA A 263 -11.81 14.73 -3.11
N GLU A 264 -12.40 14.81 -1.92
CA GLU A 264 -12.71 16.05 -1.24
C GLU A 264 -11.52 16.57 -0.42
N ILE A 265 -11.46 17.89 -0.28
CA ILE A 265 -10.47 18.56 0.55
C ILE A 265 -10.91 18.44 2.01
N ILE A 266 -10.15 17.66 2.77
CA ILE A 266 -10.34 17.50 4.21
C ILE A 266 -9.34 18.40 4.92
N THR A 267 -9.81 19.26 5.82
CA THR A 267 -8.98 20.20 6.59
C THR A 267 -9.11 20.05 8.09
N THR A 268 -10.17 19.38 8.57
CA THR A 268 -10.40 19.22 10.02
C THR A 268 -10.45 17.76 10.46
N PRO A 269 -10.09 17.46 11.72
CA PRO A 269 -10.27 16.13 12.29
C PRO A 269 -11.71 15.61 12.25
N ALA A 270 -12.70 16.50 12.39
CA ALA A 270 -14.11 16.13 12.27
C ALA A 270 -14.47 15.65 10.84
N GLN A 271 -14.02 16.38 9.82
CA GLN A 271 -14.20 15.96 8.42
C GLN A 271 -13.46 14.66 8.11
N PHE A 272 -12.27 14.46 8.70
CA PHE A 272 -11.54 13.20 8.58
C PHE A 272 -12.33 12.03 9.19
N GLU A 273 -12.95 12.22 10.36
CA GLU A 273 -13.81 11.20 10.97
C GLU A 273 -15.04 10.91 10.09
N ASP A 274 -15.69 11.94 9.55
CA ASP A 274 -16.82 11.77 8.63
C ASP A 274 -16.42 10.98 7.38
N PHE A 275 -15.28 11.32 6.79
CA PHE A 275 -14.72 10.61 5.64
C PHE A 275 -14.44 9.14 5.93
N ARG A 276 -13.92 8.82 7.11
CA ARG A 276 -13.66 7.44 7.51
C ARG A 276 -14.94 6.60 7.60
N PHE A 277 -16.03 7.18 8.06
CA PHE A 277 -17.33 6.49 8.19
C PHE A 277 -18.18 6.57 6.92
N SER A 278 -17.85 7.44 5.96
CA SER A 278 -18.50 7.45 4.64
C SER A 278 -18.00 6.32 3.73
N ALA A 279 -17.00 5.57 4.20
CA ALA A 279 -16.19 4.68 3.37
C ALA A 279 -16.91 3.51 2.70
N ASP A 280 -18.12 3.13 3.14
CA ASP A 280 -18.82 2.03 2.51
C ASP A 280 -20.33 2.03 2.75
N HIS A 281 -21.11 1.69 1.72
CA HIS A 281 -22.55 1.46 1.81
C HIS A 281 -22.92 0.17 2.59
N ARG A 282 -21.90 -0.58 3.03
CA ARG A 282 -22.06 -1.85 3.75
C ARG A 282 -22.50 -1.69 5.21
N ALA A 283 -22.44 -0.49 5.77
CA ALA A 283 -22.93 -0.20 7.11
C ALA A 283 -24.20 0.66 7.07
N SER A 284 -25.21 0.27 7.86
CA SER A 284 -26.41 1.10 8.02
C SER A 284 -26.07 2.38 8.80
N THR A 285 -26.84 3.45 8.55
CA THR A 285 -26.73 4.71 9.30
C THR A 285 -26.85 4.50 10.81
N SER A 286 -27.70 3.56 11.26
CA SER A 286 -27.83 3.19 12.67
C SER A 286 -26.56 2.55 13.24
N TRP A 287 -25.89 1.69 12.48
CA TRP A 287 -24.60 1.10 12.91
C TRP A 287 -23.50 2.15 13.01
N ILE A 288 -23.40 3.03 12.00
CA ILE A 288 -22.46 4.16 12.02
C ILE A 288 -22.74 5.06 13.23
N THR A 289 -24.00 5.43 13.46
CA THR A 289 -24.41 6.26 14.60
C THR A 289 -24.05 5.59 15.93
N PHE A 290 -24.28 4.28 16.05
CA PHE A 290 -23.90 3.49 17.21
C PHE A 290 -22.38 3.50 17.44
N LEU A 291 -21.57 3.23 16.42
CA LEU A 291 -20.10 3.27 16.53
C LEU A 291 -19.59 4.66 16.94
N ARG A 292 -20.16 5.72 16.33
CA ARG A 292 -19.80 7.11 16.64
C ARG A 292 -20.17 7.51 18.06
N SER A 293 -21.22 6.91 18.64
CA SER A 293 -21.62 7.19 20.03
C SER A 293 -20.55 6.81 21.07
N PHE A 294 -19.60 5.93 20.73
CA PHE A 294 -18.47 5.61 21.59
C PHE A 294 -17.31 6.61 21.46
N LEU A 295 -17.22 7.34 20.35
CA LEU A 295 -16.05 8.19 20.10
C LEU A 295 -16.05 9.39 21.06
N PRO A 296 -14.89 9.73 21.65
CA PRO A 296 -14.77 10.98 22.38
C PRO A 296 -14.92 12.17 21.42
N PRO A 297 -15.12 13.41 21.93
CA PRO A 297 -15.10 14.61 21.10
C PRO A 297 -13.87 14.65 20.17
N SER A 298 -14.05 15.25 19.00
CA SER A 298 -12.96 15.42 18.05
C SER A 298 -11.83 16.23 18.69
N THR A 299 -10.59 15.82 18.41
CA THR A 299 -9.42 16.65 18.69
C THR A 299 -9.37 17.80 17.68
N GLU A 300 -8.71 18.90 18.05
CA GLU A 300 -8.30 19.96 17.11
C GLU A 300 -6.85 19.78 16.66
N ASP A 301 -6.08 18.94 17.36
CA ASP A 301 -4.66 18.74 17.09
C ASP A 301 -4.43 17.86 15.87
N CYS A 302 -3.69 18.41 14.90
CA CYS A 302 -3.13 17.67 13.77
C CYS A 302 -1.60 17.63 13.89
N VAL A 303 -1.03 16.47 13.56
CA VAL A 303 0.40 16.21 13.62
C VAL A 303 0.83 15.47 12.37
N PHE A 304 2.12 15.57 12.03
CA PHE A 304 2.68 14.73 10.99
C PHE A 304 2.84 13.28 11.50
N THR A 305 2.37 12.31 10.71
CA THR A 305 2.41 10.88 11.03
C THR A 305 3.08 10.10 9.92
N HIS A 306 3.66 8.95 10.25
CA HIS A 306 4.22 8.01 9.27
C HIS A 306 3.13 7.20 8.55
N GLY A 307 2.08 6.77 9.27
CA GLY A 307 0.93 6.06 8.69
C GLY A 307 1.05 4.53 8.64
N ASP A 308 2.26 3.97 8.38
CA ASP A 308 2.51 2.52 8.40
C ASP A 308 3.68 2.11 9.32
N VAL A 309 3.53 2.32 10.63
CA VAL A 309 4.58 1.99 11.60
C VAL A 309 4.56 0.49 11.93
N ARG A 310 5.55 -0.25 11.40
CA ARG A 310 5.74 -1.69 11.63
C ARG A 310 7.23 -2.06 11.65
N PRO A 311 7.63 -3.17 12.28
CA PRO A 311 9.03 -3.60 12.34
C PRO A 311 9.72 -3.74 10.98
N ALA A 312 8.99 -4.07 9.92
CA ALA A 312 9.52 -4.15 8.55
C ALA A 312 9.97 -2.79 7.98
N ASN A 313 9.41 -1.69 8.50
CA ASN A 313 9.66 -0.32 8.05
C ASN A 313 10.65 0.42 8.96
N ILE A 314 11.15 -0.24 10.00
CA ILE A 314 12.13 0.33 10.94
C ILE A 314 13.48 -0.34 10.67
N MET A 315 14.50 0.47 10.45
CA MET A 315 15.87 0.02 10.19
C MET A 315 16.69 0.10 11.47
N VAL A 316 17.44 -0.95 11.78
CA VAL A 316 18.34 -1.00 12.95
C VAL A 316 19.73 -1.51 12.57
N LYS A 317 20.73 -0.99 13.27
CA LYS A 317 22.12 -1.48 13.23
C LYS A 317 22.69 -1.51 14.64
N THR A 318 23.83 -2.16 14.81
CA THR A 318 24.63 -2.05 16.03
C THR A 318 25.62 -0.90 15.89
N ASP A 319 25.88 -0.19 16.97
CA ASP A 319 27.05 0.69 17.10
C ASP A 319 28.31 -0.11 17.48
N ASP A 320 29.43 0.60 17.71
CA ASP A 320 30.72 -0.01 18.07
C ASP A 320 30.70 -0.73 19.42
N GLU A 321 29.70 -0.44 20.26
CA GLU A 321 29.49 -1.03 21.59
C GLU A 321 28.47 -2.20 21.56
N ASN A 322 28.05 -2.62 20.37
CA ASN A 322 26.99 -3.62 20.14
C ASN A 322 25.60 -3.21 20.67
N ASN A 323 25.34 -1.92 20.84
CA ASN A 323 24.00 -1.44 21.15
C ASN A 323 23.18 -1.30 19.86
N TYR A 324 21.93 -1.77 19.89
CA TYR A 324 21.02 -1.56 18.78
C TYR A 324 20.56 -0.10 18.71
N ILE A 325 20.75 0.52 17.55
CA ILE A 325 20.31 1.87 17.25
C ILE A 325 19.35 1.88 16.06
N VAL A 326 18.31 2.71 16.15
CA VAL A 326 17.41 2.99 15.03
C VAL A 326 18.15 3.83 14.01
N SER A 327 18.45 3.25 12.85
CA SER A 327 19.21 3.89 11.77
C SER A 327 18.32 4.52 10.70
N GLY A 328 17.02 4.20 10.69
CA GLY A 328 16.12 4.62 9.64
C GLY A 328 14.66 4.24 9.87
N ILE A 329 13.75 5.02 9.29
CA ILE A 329 12.34 4.71 9.11
C ILE A 329 12.05 4.86 7.61
N ILE A 330 11.50 3.82 6.98
CA ILE A 330 11.26 3.74 5.54
C ILE A 330 9.78 3.51 5.23
N ASP A 331 9.41 3.59 3.95
CA ASP A 331 8.03 3.40 3.45
C ASP A 331 7.04 4.48 3.94
N TRP A 332 7.38 5.75 3.66
CA TRP A 332 6.57 6.93 3.99
C TRP A 332 5.41 7.15 3.01
N GLU A 333 4.90 6.09 2.38
CA GLU A 333 3.84 6.26 1.38
C GLU A 333 2.50 6.66 2.01
N ASP A 334 2.24 6.32 3.27
CA ASP A 334 1.00 6.65 3.98
C ASP A 334 1.13 7.87 4.90
N SER A 335 2.25 8.59 4.82
CA SER A 335 2.51 9.71 5.72
C SER A 335 1.76 10.98 5.33
N GLY A 336 1.65 11.88 6.29
CA GLY A 336 0.96 13.15 6.09
C GLY A 336 0.53 13.79 7.41
N PHE A 337 -0.23 14.88 7.29
CA PHE A 337 -0.86 15.52 8.43
C PHE A 337 -2.21 14.88 8.73
N TYR A 338 -2.37 14.37 9.94
CA TYR A 338 -3.57 13.70 10.40
C TYR A 338 -3.89 14.09 11.85
N PRO A 339 -5.11 13.80 12.34
CA PRO A 339 -5.43 13.99 13.75
C PRO A 339 -4.44 13.25 14.65
N ASP A 340 -4.18 13.78 15.84
CA ASP A 340 -3.14 13.27 16.75
C ASP A 340 -3.29 11.77 17.10
N TYR A 341 -4.52 11.25 17.06
CA TYR A 341 -4.85 9.84 17.31
C TYR A 341 -4.66 8.92 16.10
N PHE A 342 -4.44 9.45 14.89
CA PHE A 342 -4.46 8.66 13.65
C PHE A 342 -3.48 7.48 13.69
N GLU A 343 -2.22 7.74 14.05
CA GLU A 343 -1.19 6.72 14.13
C GLU A 343 -1.54 5.64 15.18
N SER A 344 -2.12 6.05 16.32
CA SER A 344 -2.61 5.11 17.33
C SER A 344 -3.73 4.22 16.84
N THR A 345 -4.56 4.69 15.91
CA THR A 345 -5.62 3.87 15.29
C THR A 345 -5.09 2.96 14.18
N ARG A 346 -3.98 3.32 13.53
CA ARG A 346 -3.34 2.56 12.44
C ARG A 346 -2.36 1.50 12.92
N LEU A 347 -1.76 1.69 14.08
CA LEU A 347 -0.90 0.67 14.67
C LEU A 347 -1.64 -0.66 14.80
N LEU A 348 -0.93 -1.73 14.42
CA LEU A 348 -1.43 -3.11 14.41
C LEU A 348 -2.45 -3.43 13.31
N PHE A 349 -2.69 -2.51 12.36
CA PHE A 349 -3.56 -2.76 11.20
C PHE A 349 -3.06 -3.92 10.34
N THR A 350 -1.75 -4.01 10.12
CA THR A 350 -1.08 -5.09 9.36
C THR A 350 -0.72 -6.31 10.21
N PHE A 351 -1.04 -6.31 11.51
CA PHE A 351 -0.77 -7.44 12.38
C PHE A 351 -1.96 -8.38 12.38
N TYR A 352 -1.73 -9.58 11.84
CA TYR A 352 -2.65 -10.68 12.02
C TYR A 352 -2.65 -11.06 13.50
N MET A 353 -3.84 -11.09 14.12
CA MET A 353 -4.04 -11.56 15.51
C MET A 353 -3.49 -12.98 15.74
N LEU A 354 -3.11 -13.69 14.67
CA LEU A 354 -2.56 -15.04 14.66
C LEU A 354 -1.03 -15.10 14.63
N SER A 355 -0.34 -13.95 14.55
CA SER A 355 1.13 -13.91 14.61
C SER A 355 1.61 -13.87 16.07
N ASP A 356 2.43 -14.85 16.45
CA ASP A 356 3.07 -14.91 17.77
C ASP A 356 4.27 -13.95 17.80
N THR A 357 4.03 -12.73 18.24
CA THR A 357 5.05 -11.68 18.39
C THR A 357 4.76 -10.88 19.65
N ASP A 358 5.78 -10.39 20.34
CA ASP A 358 5.64 -9.51 21.51
C ASP A 358 5.81 -8.02 21.15
N TRP A 359 5.89 -7.66 19.86
CA TRP A 359 6.06 -6.27 19.39
C TRP A 359 5.07 -5.28 20.02
N TYR A 360 3.81 -5.69 20.22
CA TYR A 360 2.78 -4.83 20.81
C TYR A 360 3.13 -4.34 22.22
N ALA A 361 4.00 -5.05 22.95
CA ALA A 361 4.45 -4.65 24.28
C ALA A 361 5.51 -3.53 24.26
N TYR A 362 6.12 -3.27 23.09
CA TYR A 362 7.23 -2.33 22.92
C TYR A 362 6.88 -1.19 21.96
N LEU A 363 5.59 -0.90 21.79
CA LEU A 363 5.14 0.26 21.00
C LEU A 363 5.55 1.57 21.66
N PRO A 364 5.95 2.60 20.90
CA PRO A 364 6.29 3.91 21.46
C PRO A 364 5.07 4.53 22.15
N ALA A 365 5.26 5.12 23.34
CA ALA A 365 4.17 5.63 24.18
C ALA A 365 3.38 6.75 23.49
N CYS A 366 4.05 7.63 22.75
CA CYS A 366 3.43 8.77 22.08
C CYS A 366 2.47 8.40 20.94
N ILE A 367 2.59 7.19 20.37
CA ILE A 367 1.71 6.67 19.32
C ILE A 367 0.91 5.44 19.76
N SER A 368 1.14 4.91 20.96
CA SER A 368 0.49 3.70 21.46
C SER A 368 -1.05 3.76 21.38
N PRO A 369 -1.73 2.65 20.99
CA PRO A 369 -3.19 2.53 21.09
C PRO A 369 -3.74 2.86 22.48
N ALA A 370 -2.96 2.66 23.55
CA ALA A 370 -3.35 2.98 24.92
C ALA A 370 -3.59 4.48 25.16
N ARG A 371 -3.08 5.36 24.29
CA ARG A 371 -3.34 6.80 24.35
C ARG A 371 -4.75 7.16 23.87
N HIS A 372 -5.30 6.37 22.94
CA HIS A 372 -6.63 6.57 22.37
C HIS A 372 -7.41 5.25 22.26
N PRO A 373 -7.62 4.52 23.38
CA PRO A 373 -8.06 3.13 23.34
C PRO A 373 -9.46 2.97 22.73
N VAL A 374 -10.37 3.91 23.00
CA VAL A 374 -11.72 3.90 22.43
C VAL A 374 -11.69 4.12 20.92
N ARG A 375 -10.90 5.09 20.43
CA ARG A 375 -10.74 5.33 18.99
C ARG A 375 -10.10 4.14 18.29
N TRP A 376 -9.11 3.49 18.91
CA TRP A 376 -8.50 2.29 18.39
C TRP A 376 -9.51 1.13 18.29
N LEU A 377 -10.23 0.81 19.37
CA LEU A 377 -11.24 -0.25 19.38
C LEU A 377 -12.36 -0.02 18.36
N VAL A 378 -12.89 1.20 18.28
CA VAL A 378 -13.93 1.56 17.27
C VAL A 378 -13.38 1.42 15.85
N SER A 379 -12.12 1.83 15.62
CA SER A 379 -11.46 1.64 14.32
C SER A 379 -11.36 0.16 13.95
N ARG A 380 -10.92 -0.71 14.88
CA ARG A 380 -10.85 -2.16 14.65
C ARG A 380 -12.21 -2.79 14.37
N LEU A 381 -13.27 -2.35 15.06
CA LEU A 381 -14.62 -2.85 14.83
C LEU A 381 -15.17 -2.37 13.48
N TRP A 382 -14.90 -1.12 13.10
CA TRP A 382 -15.22 -0.59 11.77
C TRP A 382 -14.52 -1.39 10.67
N GLU A 383 -13.22 -1.65 10.81
CA GLU A 383 -12.43 -2.46 9.89
C GLU A 383 -12.97 -3.88 9.74
N HIS A 384 -13.36 -4.52 10.86
CA HIS A 384 -14.00 -5.82 10.81
C HIS A 384 -15.33 -5.77 10.05
N THR A 385 -16.11 -4.70 10.24
CA THR A 385 -17.40 -4.50 9.54
C THR A 385 -17.20 -4.44 8.03
N ILE A 386 -16.20 -3.71 7.55
CA ILE A 386 -15.96 -3.48 6.11
C ILE A 386 -15.16 -4.61 5.43
N SER A 387 -14.34 -5.37 6.19
CA SER A 387 -13.47 -6.43 5.63
C SER A 387 -14.13 -7.81 5.51
N TRP A 388 -15.19 -8.09 6.28
CA TRP A 388 -15.83 -9.43 6.37
C TRP A 388 -17.18 -9.53 5.64
N SER A 389 -17.49 -8.58 4.78
CA SER A 389 -18.73 -8.49 4.00
C SER A 389 -18.49 -8.68 2.51
#